data_AF-B1ZWT9-F1
#
_entry.id   AF-B1ZWT9-F1
#
_cell.length_a   1.000
_cell.length_b   1.000
_cell.length_c   1.000
_cell.angle_alpha   90.00
_cell.angle_beta   90.00
_cell.angle_gamma   90.00
#
_symmetry.space_group_name_H-M   'P 1'
#
loop_
_entity.id
_entity.type
_entity.pdbx_description
1 polymer ?
#
loop_
_entity_poly.entity_id
_entity_poly.type
_entity_poly.pdbx_seq_one_letter_code
_entity_poly.pdbx_strand_id
1 'polypeptide(L)'
;MNRFRLLVFCLAASAVANAQPLLFSLVPSARSPQGGEATIDLVVLNRSDAAQTFTAPPAVLGELAQAGQAWRVELHATSESTATASSIAPGGFAMWTYAFVPPPATSGTGILELHLAGFPAARGVLDWSTSATAEPSSPEPSRRATERVTKPTTNLVRAEPAASIIQRTFADRLGPHEPVYFIYGSEGPAAKFQLSFKYRLLRFTEVDTSRMARTLQFAFTQRSLWDLDGESSPFYDTSYMPELIYESLTPKPEEKDTWFTWLGYQAGFKHESNGRDGPVSRSVNGVYVRPVFAFGHLDGWHLLVVPELFEYVDTLEDNRDLKDYRGYGRLTLVLGRNDGPSLMATAWAGKDFNRGTVQLDLTYPIRTKLLNFETYLLVQYFNGYGESLLSYREQSETVRAGISLVR
;
A
#
# COMPACT_ATOMS: atom_id res chain seq x y z
N MET A 1 -4.98 -49.64 5.44
CA MET A 1 -3.90 -49.66 4.43
C MET A 1 -4.40 -48.98 3.17
N ASN A 2 -3.99 -47.73 2.93
CA ASN A 2 -3.75 -47.12 1.61
C ASN A 2 -3.40 -45.65 1.83
N ARG A 3 -2.10 -45.35 1.73
CA ARG A 3 -1.53 -44.01 1.90
C ARG A 3 -1.59 -43.30 0.55
N PHE A 4 -2.38 -42.24 0.44
CA PHE A 4 -2.31 -41.33 -0.71
C PHE A 4 -1.21 -40.30 -0.45
N ARG A 5 -0.11 -40.38 -1.21
CA ARG A 5 0.97 -39.38 -1.24
C ARG A 5 0.58 -38.31 -2.25
N LEU A 6 0.35 -37.08 -1.79
CA LEU A 6 0.22 -35.92 -2.67
C LEU A 6 1.63 -35.50 -3.11
N LEU A 7 1.91 -35.63 -4.41
CA LEU A 7 3.17 -35.23 -5.02
C LEU A 7 3.11 -33.71 -5.28
N VAL A 8 3.82 -32.91 -4.49
CA VAL A 8 4.05 -31.49 -4.76
C VAL A 8 5.16 -31.39 -5.81
N PHE A 9 4.80 -31.01 -7.04
CA PHE A 9 5.79 -30.60 -8.04
C PHE A 9 6.21 -29.16 -7.74
N CYS A 10 7.29 -28.98 -6.98
CA CYS A 10 8.04 -27.73 -6.96
C CYS A 10 8.78 -27.59 -8.30
N LEU A 11 8.32 -26.69 -9.16
CA LEU A 11 9.12 -26.22 -10.28
C LEU A 11 10.19 -25.25 -9.74
N ALA A 12 11.30 -25.80 -9.25
CA ALA A 12 12.50 -25.02 -8.97
C ALA A 12 13.18 -24.69 -10.31
N ALA A 13 12.80 -23.57 -10.92
CA ALA A 13 13.60 -22.96 -11.97
C ALA A 13 14.74 -22.18 -11.30
N SER A 14 15.88 -22.84 -11.11
CA SER A 14 17.15 -22.20 -10.76
C SER A 14 17.64 -21.36 -11.94
N ALA A 15 17.12 -20.15 -12.09
CA ALA A 15 17.80 -19.12 -12.86
C ALA A 15 18.92 -18.56 -11.97
N VAL A 16 20.12 -19.15 -12.06
CA VAL A 16 21.34 -18.48 -11.60
C VAL A 16 21.58 -17.33 -12.58
N ALA A 17 20.85 -16.24 -12.39
CA ALA A 17 21.29 -14.96 -12.92
C ALA A 17 22.62 -14.64 -12.23
N ASN A 18 23.64 -14.36 -13.03
CA ASN A 18 24.93 -13.87 -12.58
C ASN A 18 24.70 -12.50 -11.91
N ALA A 19 24.24 -12.51 -10.66
CA ALA A 19 23.92 -11.31 -9.91
C ALA A 19 25.24 -10.62 -9.62
N GLN A 20 25.49 -9.49 -10.28
CA GLN A 20 26.66 -8.69 -9.96
C GLN A 20 26.61 -8.30 -8.48
N PRO A 21 27.72 -8.45 -7.74
CA PRO A 21 27.72 -8.25 -6.29
C PRO A 21 27.56 -6.76 -5.90
N LEU A 22 27.82 -5.85 -6.84
CA LEU A 22 27.73 -4.41 -6.67
C LEU A 22 26.52 -3.83 -7.42
N LEU A 23 25.74 -2.99 -6.74
CA LEU A 23 24.65 -2.21 -7.29
C LEU A 23 25.04 -0.73 -7.31
N PHE A 24 24.79 -0.04 -8.42
CA PHE A 24 25.15 1.36 -8.64
C PHE A 24 23.90 2.23 -8.69
N SER A 25 23.93 3.37 -8.00
CA SER A 25 22.85 4.37 -8.01
C SER A 25 23.45 5.77 -8.07
N LEU A 26 22.74 6.70 -8.69
CA LEU A 26 23.12 8.11 -8.73
C LEU A 26 22.18 8.93 -7.85
N VAL A 27 22.75 9.90 -7.14
CA VAL A 27 22.05 10.73 -6.15
C VAL A 27 22.42 12.19 -6.39
N PRO A 28 21.48 13.13 -6.31
CA PRO A 28 21.81 14.55 -6.25
C PRO A 28 22.69 14.84 -5.04
N SER A 29 23.88 15.41 -5.26
CA SER A 29 24.76 15.86 -4.19
C SER A 29 24.24 17.17 -3.59
N ALA A 30 24.34 17.31 -2.26
CA ALA A 30 23.89 18.51 -1.55
C ALA A 30 24.82 19.74 -1.73
N ARG A 31 25.87 19.63 -2.55
CA ARG A 31 26.88 20.66 -2.76
C ARG A 31 26.65 21.34 -4.11
N SER A 32 26.34 22.63 -4.10
CA SER A 32 26.36 23.43 -5.33
C SER A 32 27.80 23.87 -5.59
N PRO A 33 28.49 23.40 -6.64
CA PRO A 33 29.78 23.98 -6.99
C PRO A 33 29.59 25.41 -7.52
N GLN A 34 30.59 26.26 -7.30
CA GLN A 34 30.61 27.61 -7.86
C GLN A 34 30.94 27.52 -9.35
N GLY A 35 30.26 28.29 -10.20
CA GLY A 35 30.66 28.47 -11.60
C GLY A 35 29.83 27.72 -12.66
N GLY A 36 28.63 27.23 -12.33
CA GLY A 36 27.71 26.63 -13.32
C GLY A 36 27.94 25.15 -13.60
N GLU A 37 28.76 24.48 -12.79
CA GLU A 37 28.88 23.02 -12.76
C GLU A 37 27.71 22.39 -11.97
N ALA A 38 27.35 21.16 -12.32
CA ALA A 38 26.44 20.33 -11.54
C ALA A 38 27.22 19.16 -10.93
N THR A 39 26.84 18.73 -9.73
CA THR A 39 27.45 17.56 -9.07
C THR A 39 26.44 16.44 -8.86
N ILE A 40 26.93 15.21 -8.81
CA ILE A 40 26.17 13.99 -8.58
C ILE A 40 27.02 13.02 -7.76
N ASP A 41 26.39 12.33 -6.81
CA ASP A 41 27.03 11.28 -6.02
C ASP A 41 26.72 9.90 -6.63
N LEU A 42 27.76 9.14 -6.95
CA LEU A 42 27.71 7.72 -7.28
C LEU A 42 27.73 6.90 -6.00
N VAL A 43 26.64 6.22 -5.70
CA VAL A 43 26.51 5.28 -4.59
C VAL A 43 26.70 3.86 -5.10
N VAL A 44 27.61 3.12 -4.47
CA VAL A 44 27.89 1.71 -4.76
C VAL A 44 27.51 0.88 -3.54
N LEU A 45 26.52 0.01 -3.69
CA LEU A 45 26.01 -0.89 -2.65
C LEU A 45 26.54 -2.31 -2.88
N ASN A 46 27.08 -2.92 -1.84
CA ASN A 46 27.47 -4.33 -1.87
C ASN A 46 26.31 -5.22 -1.41
N ARG A 47 25.74 -6.00 -2.33
CA ARG A 47 24.62 -6.92 -2.09
C ARG A 47 25.07 -8.35 -1.79
N SER A 48 26.37 -8.61 -1.82
CA SER A 48 26.94 -9.92 -1.51
C SER A 48 27.18 -10.09 -0.02
N ASP A 49 27.44 -11.34 0.37
CA ASP A 49 27.84 -11.77 1.71
C ASP A 49 29.34 -11.61 1.97
N ALA A 50 30.12 -11.20 0.97
CA ALA A 50 31.55 -10.93 1.06
C ALA A 50 31.88 -9.45 0.83
N ALA A 51 32.97 -8.95 1.39
CA ALA A 51 33.43 -7.59 1.13
C ALA A 51 33.83 -7.42 -0.35
N GLN A 52 33.47 -6.28 -0.95
CA GLN A 52 33.75 -5.98 -2.35
C GLN A 52 34.59 -4.72 -2.45
N THR A 53 35.56 -4.70 -3.36
CA THR A 53 36.39 -3.53 -3.61
C THR A 53 35.93 -2.81 -4.86
N PHE A 54 35.74 -1.49 -4.77
CA PHE A 54 35.44 -0.65 -5.93
C PHE A 54 36.40 0.53 -6.01
N THR A 55 36.91 0.78 -7.22
CA THR A 55 37.75 1.92 -7.54
C THR A 55 37.01 2.80 -8.55
N ALA A 56 36.56 3.96 -8.10
CA ALA A 56 35.86 4.92 -8.95
C ALA A 56 36.81 5.50 -10.03
N PRO A 57 36.44 5.46 -11.33
CA PRO A 57 37.23 6.07 -12.39
C PRO A 57 37.34 7.60 -12.23
N PRO A 58 38.48 8.22 -12.58
CA PRO A 58 38.64 9.67 -12.46
C PRO A 58 37.75 10.47 -13.42
N ALA A 59 37.37 9.87 -14.55
CA ALA A 59 36.41 10.42 -15.50
C ALA A 59 35.45 9.31 -15.98
N VAL A 60 34.18 9.67 -16.18
CA VAL A 60 33.12 8.75 -16.63
C VAL A 60 32.27 9.45 -17.68
N LEU A 61 31.96 8.73 -18.76
CA LEU A 61 31.04 9.22 -19.79
C LEU A 61 29.60 8.98 -19.37
N GLY A 62 28.75 9.98 -19.59
CA GLY A 62 27.32 9.92 -19.34
C GLY A 62 26.47 10.49 -20.48
N GLU A 63 25.19 10.14 -20.45
CA GLU A 63 24.15 10.70 -21.31
C GLU A 63 23.13 11.43 -20.44
N LEU A 64 22.97 12.73 -20.69
CA LEU A 64 21.98 13.58 -20.03
C LEU A 64 20.78 13.74 -20.96
N ALA A 65 19.59 13.32 -20.53
CA ALA A 65 18.35 13.43 -21.28
C ALA A 65 17.34 14.36 -20.58
N GLN A 66 16.81 15.35 -21.32
CA GLN A 66 15.79 16.29 -20.85
C GLN A 66 14.83 16.66 -21.98
N ALA A 67 13.53 16.67 -21.70
CA ALA A 67 12.48 17.13 -22.64
C ALA A 67 12.56 16.52 -24.07
N GLY A 68 12.99 15.27 -24.18
CA GLY A 68 13.13 14.57 -25.48
C GLY A 68 14.45 14.83 -26.22
N GLN A 69 15.36 15.62 -25.65
CA GLN A 69 16.73 15.82 -26.15
C GLN A 69 17.73 15.07 -25.26
N ALA A 70 18.84 14.61 -25.85
CA ALA A 70 19.91 13.91 -25.15
C ALA A 70 21.29 14.46 -25.55
N TRP A 71 22.17 14.65 -24.57
CA TRP A 71 23.53 15.15 -24.74
C TRP A 71 24.52 14.20 -24.08
N ARG A 72 25.68 14.01 -24.72
CA ARG A 72 26.82 13.34 -24.08
C ARG A 72 27.54 14.32 -23.17
N VAL A 73 27.75 13.93 -21.92
CA VAL A 73 28.46 14.72 -20.91
C VAL A 73 29.60 13.88 -20.32
N GLU A 74 30.71 14.52 -20.02
CA GLU A 74 31.84 13.90 -19.32
C GLU A 74 31.85 14.38 -17.87
N LEU A 75 31.90 13.42 -16.95
CA LEU A 75 31.92 13.67 -15.52
C LEU A 75 33.31 13.42 -14.95
N HIS A 76 33.79 14.32 -14.11
CA HIS A 76 35.08 14.20 -13.45
C HIS A 76 34.92 14.03 -11.93
N ALA A 77 35.65 13.09 -11.34
CA ALA A 77 35.65 12.91 -9.89
C ALA A 77 36.22 14.16 -9.21
N THR A 78 35.54 14.65 -8.18
CA THR A 78 36.04 15.80 -7.39
C THR A 78 37.32 15.42 -6.64
N SER A 79 38.14 16.41 -6.26
CA SER A 79 39.44 16.19 -5.60
C SER A 79 39.35 15.42 -4.27
N GLU A 80 38.20 15.47 -3.58
CA GLU A 80 37.91 14.67 -2.38
C GLU A 80 37.53 13.21 -2.71
N SER A 81 37.09 12.93 -3.94
CA SER A 81 36.69 11.60 -4.43
C SER A 81 37.76 10.92 -5.28
N THR A 82 38.85 11.62 -5.62
CA THR A 82 40.01 11.02 -6.27
C THR A 82 40.82 10.15 -5.31
N ALA A 83 40.87 8.87 -5.65
CA ALA A 83 41.92 7.90 -5.31
C ALA A 83 41.94 7.32 -3.88
N THR A 84 41.11 6.30 -3.66
CA THR A 84 41.58 4.99 -3.14
C THR A 84 40.50 3.92 -3.37
N ALA A 85 40.94 2.70 -3.68
CA ALA A 85 40.04 1.55 -3.77
C ALA A 85 39.33 1.38 -2.42
N SER A 86 38.01 1.51 -2.41
CA SER A 86 37.24 1.43 -1.17
C SER A 86 36.71 0.01 -0.99
N SER A 87 36.99 -0.57 0.17
CA SER A 87 36.41 -1.85 0.59
C SER A 87 35.01 -1.59 1.16
N ILE A 88 34.01 -2.21 0.56
CA ILE A 88 32.61 -2.10 0.93
C ILE A 88 32.21 -3.40 1.62
N ALA A 89 31.89 -3.31 2.92
CA ALA A 89 31.46 -4.46 3.72
C ALA A 89 30.18 -5.11 3.14
N PRO A 90 29.90 -6.39 3.45
CA PRO A 90 28.63 -7.04 3.10
C PRO A 90 27.42 -6.21 3.55
N GLY A 91 26.49 -5.92 2.64
CA GLY A 91 25.33 -5.06 2.91
C GLY A 91 25.65 -3.56 3.10
N GLY A 92 26.92 -3.16 3.00
CA GLY A 92 27.38 -1.78 3.12
C GLY A 92 27.37 -1.02 1.80
N PHE A 93 27.65 0.29 1.87
CA PHE A 93 27.75 1.16 0.69
C PHE A 93 28.93 2.13 0.80
N ALA A 94 29.39 2.64 -0.35
CA ALA A 94 30.37 3.72 -0.46
C ALA A 94 29.91 4.74 -1.52
N MET A 95 30.43 5.96 -1.45
CA MET A 95 29.95 7.09 -2.26
C MET A 95 31.11 7.92 -2.83
N TRP A 96 30.98 8.34 -4.09
CA TRP A 96 31.93 9.21 -4.79
C TRP A 96 31.21 10.35 -5.48
N THR A 97 31.73 11.57 -5.36
CA THR A 97 31.14 12.76 -5.97
C THR A 97 31.81 13.08 -7.30
N TYR A 98 31.00 13.20 -8.35
CA TYR A 98 31.38 13.62 -9.69
C TYR A 98 30.80 15.00 -10.02
N ALA A 99 31.52 15.77 -10.83
CA ALA A 99 31.10 17.07 -11.35
C ALA A 99 31.08 17.06 -12.88
N PHE A 100 30.17 17.81 -13.49
CA PHE A 100 30.13 18.06 -14.93
C PHE A 100 29.52 19.42 -15.26
N VAL A 101 29.73 19.90 -16.48
CA VAL A 101 29.13 21.12 -17.00
C VAL A 101 27.87 20.77 -17.79
N PRO A 102 26.66 21.21 -17.38
CA PRO A 102 25.44 20.99 -18.15
C PRO A 102 25.48 21.70 -19.52
N PRO A 103 24.75 21.22 -20.54
CA PRO A 103 24.67 21.87 -21.83
C PRO A 103 24.16 23.32 -21.74
N PRO A 104 24.68 24.25 -22.57
CA PRO A 104 24.25 25.65 -22.53
C PRO A 104 22.74 25.81 -22.73
N ALA A 105 22.12 26.79 -22.03
CA ALA A 105 20.69 27.10 -22.09
C ALA A 105 19.74 25.97 -21.64
N THR A 106 20.25 25.00 -20.89
CA THR A 106 19.43 23.97 -20.23
C THR A 106 19.32 24.25 -18.74
N SER A 107 18.12 24.16 -18.18
CA SER A 107 17.88 24.25 -16.73
C SER A 107 16.64 23.44 -16.35
N GLY A 108 16.57 22.99 -15.10
CA GLY A 108 15.52 22.15 -14.57
C GLY A 108 15.92 20.68 -14.44
N THR A 109 14.91 19.81 -14.42
CA THR A 109 15.09 18.38 -14.09
C THR A 109 15.36 17.52 -15.33
N GLY A 110 16.36 16.63 -15.26
CA GLY A 110 16.71 15.69 -16.32
C GLY A 110 17.25 14.35 -15.78
N ILE A 111 17.40 13.37 -16.68
CA ILE A 111 17.89 12.02 -16.36
C ILE A 111 19.35 11.92 -16.81
N LEU A 112 20.23 11.50 -15.92
CA LEU A 112 21.63 11.23 -16.20
C LEU A 112 21.89 9.72 -16.14
N GLU A 113 22.45 9.16 -17.20
CA GLU A 113 22.89 7.77 -17.29
C GLU A 113 24.42 7.72 -17.39
N LEU A 114 25.09 7.01 -16.48
CA LEU A 114 26.55 6.82 -16.49
C LEU A 114 26.93 5.42 -16.94
N HIS A 115 27.91 5.33 -17.82
CA HIS A 115 28.46 4.07 -18.29
C HIS A 115 29.81 3.79 -17.63
N LEU A 116 29.80 2.90 -16.63
CA LEU A 116 31.00 2.41 -15.96
C LEU A 116 31.49 1.12 -16.63
N ALA A 117 32.77 1.07 -16.99
CA ALA A 117 33.34 -0.12 -17.64
C ALA A 117 33.17 -1.37 -16.75
N GLY A 118 32.55 -2.41 -17.29
CA GLY A 118 32.31 -3.68 -16.57
C GLY A 118 31.04 -3.73 -15.71
N PHE A 119 30.25 -2.66 -15.67
CA PHE A 119 29.02 -2.57 -14.87
C PHE A 119 27.82 -2.07 -15.68
N PRO A 120 26.58 -2.43 -15.30
CA PRO A 120 25.36 -1.84 -15.81
C PRO A 120 25.37 -0.33 -15.65
N ALA A 121 24.69 0.35 -16.57
CA ALA A 121 24.60 1.80 -16.52
C ALA A 121 23.88 2.25 -15.23
N ALA A 122 24.46 3.23 -14.54
CA ALA A 122 23.86 3.84 -13.36
C ALA A 122 22.97 5.00 -13.83
N ARG A 123 21.74 5.10 -13.33
CA ARG A 123 20.79 6.16 -13.72
C ARG A 123 20.35 6.96 -12.51
N GLY A 124 20.21 8.27 -12.67
CA GLY A 124 19.71 9.17 -11.63
C GLY A 124 19.00 10.37 -12.23
N VAL A 125 18.15 11.00 -11.42
CA VAL A 125 17.55 12.29 -11.77
C VAL A 125 18.33 13.40 -11.09
N LEU A 126 18.58 14.44 -11.85
CA LEU A 126 19.29 15.63 -11.43
C LEU A 126 18.42 16.86 -11.72
N ASP A 127 18.52 17.87 -10.86
CA ASP A 127 18.00 19.21 -11.11
C ASP A 127 19.19 20.17 -11.16
N TRP A 128 19.30 20.99 -12.21
CA TRP A 128 20.37 21.98 -12.33
C TRP A 128 19.84 23.34 -12.78
N SER A 129 20.44 24.41 -12.28
CA SER A 129 20.10 25.78 -12.69
C SER A 129 21.31 26.45 -13.31
N THR A 130 21.15 26.98 -14.52
CA THR A 130 22.14 27.84 -15.16
C THR A 130 21.83 29.30 -14.85
N SER A 131 21.93 29.70 -13.58
CA SER A 131 21.87 31.12 -13.23
C SER A 131 23.28 31.71 -13.20
N ALA A 132 23.72 32.19 -14.37
CA ALA A 132 24.81 33.14 -14.48
C ALA A 132 24.24 34.56 -14.50
N THR A 133 23.70 35.02 -13.38
CA THR A 133 23.53 36.47 -13.15
C THR A 133 23.72 36.74 -11.67
N ALA A 134 24.95 37.15 -11.33
CA ALA A 134 25.22 37.82 -10.09
C ALA A 134 24.58 39.22 -10.15
N GLU A 135 23.52 39.46 -9.38
CA GLU A 135 23.16 40.81 -8.98
C GLU A 135 23.71 41.08 -7.57
N PRO A 136 24.28 42.27 -7.32
CA PRO A 136 25.04 42.54 -6.12
C PRO A 136 24.13 42.76 -4.92
N SER A 137 24.39 41.99 -3.86
CA SER A 137 23.82 42.17 -2.53
C SER A 137 24.30 43.49 -1.91
N SER A 138 23.36 44.34 -1.50
CA SER A 138 23.60 45.39 -0.50
C SER A 138 23.31 44.84 0.91
N PRO A 139 24.10 45.20 1.94
CA PRO A 139 24.15 44.46 3.20
C PRO A 139 23.39 45.15 4.32
N GLU A 140 22.67 44.40 5.18
CA GLU A 140 22.47 44.74 6.62
C GLU A 140 21.69 43.63 7.38
N PRO A 141 21.74 43.58 8.74
CA PRO A 141 22.81 42.88 9.43
C PRO A 141 22.32 41.68 10.28
N SER A 142 23.29 40.85 10.62
CA SER A 142 23.25 39.71 11.53
C SER A 142 22.47 39.93 12.84
N ARG A 143 21.55 39.00 13.14
CA ARG A 143 21.23 38.60 14.52
C ARG A 143 21.23 37.08 14.68
N ARG A 144 22.26 36.65 15.41
CA ARG A 144 22.44 35.48 16.29
C ARG A 144 21.67 34.17 16.02
N ALA A 145 22.50 33.14 15.85
CA ALA A 145 22.30 31.74 16.18
C ALA A 145 21.49 31.52 17.47
N THR A 146 20.54 30.57 17.43
CA THR A 146 20.72 29.18 17.92
C THR A 146 19.37 28.48 17.87
N GLU A 147 19.24 27.43 17.05
CA GLU A 147 18.55 26.19 17.44
C GLU A 147 18.79 25.14 16.36
N ARG A 148 19.78 24.28 16.61
CA ARG A 148 19.89 22.99 15.93
C ARG A 148 18.70 22.15 16.36
N VAL A 149 17.63 22.18 15.56
CA VAL A 149 16.66 21.08 15.57
C VAL A 149 17.29 19.94 14.78
N THR A 150 17.97 19.04 15.49
CA THR A 150 18.26 17.69 15.01
C THR A 150 16.95 16.93 14.86
N LYS A 151 16.31 17.06 13.70
CA LYS A 151 15.42 16.01 13.18
C LYS A 151 16.30 14.89 12.65
N PRO A 152 15.97 13.61 12.89
CA PRO A 152 16.61 12.54 12.14
C PRO A 152 16.13 12.65 10.69
N THR A 153 16.94 13.24 9.82
CA THR A 153 16.73 13.16 8.37
C THR A 153 17.28 11.83 7.91
N THR A 154 16.40 10.84 7.84
CA THR A 154 16.61 9.61 7.08
C THR A 154 17.00 10.00 5.65
N ASN A 155 18.29 9.89 5.33
CA ASN A 155 18.78 10.00 3.97
C ASN A 155 18.66 8.61 3.31
N LEU A 156 17.47 8.30 2.80
CA LEU A 156 17.38 7.50 1.59
C LEU A 156 17.20 8.47 0.43
N VAL A 157 18.23 8.48 -0.42
CA VAL A 157 18.21 8.91 -1.81
C VAL A 157 16.81 8.81 -2.43
N ARG A 158 16.33 9.92 -2.97
CA ARG A 158 15.21 9.95 -3.90
C ARG A 158 15.62 9.24 -5.20
N ALA A 159 15.35 7.95 -5.29
CA ALA A 159 15.14 7.30 -6.59
C ALA A 159 13.99 8.07 -7.28
N GLU A 160 14.07 8.40 -8.57
CA GLU A 160 12.94 8.96 -9.34
C GLU A 160 12.33 7.87 -10.26
N PRO A 161 11.09 7.45 -9.97
CA PRO A 161 10.98 6.94 -8.62
C PRO A 161 10.89 5.43 -8.53
N ALA A 162 11.60 4.86 -7.56
CA ALA A 162 11.12 3.65 -6.90
C ALA A 162 9.66 3.90 -6.50
N ALA A 163 9.26 5.11 -6.09
CA ALA A 163 7.85 5.51 -6.00
C ALA A 163 7.05 5.60 -7.33
N SER A 164 7.62 5.69 -8.55
CA SER A 164 6.88 5.55 -9.85
C SER A 164 6.81 4.13 -10.35
N ILE A 165 7.81 3.30 -10.02
CA ILE A 165 7.78 1.86 -10.26
C ILE A 165 6.93 1.20 -9.19
N ILE A 166 6.95 1.67 -7.94
CA ILE A 166 6.01 1.35 -6.86
C ILE A 166 4.66 2.03 -7.14
N GLN A 167 4.54 3.21 -7.75
CA GLN A 167 3.23 3.73 -8.16
C GLN A 167 2.64 2.92 -9.31
N ARG A 168 3.41 2.61 -10.36
CA ARG A 168 2.93 1.83 -11.51
C ARG A 168 2.76 0.33 -11.22
N THR A 169 3.63 -0.26 -10.39
CA THR A 169 3.60 -1.71 -10.06
C THR A 169 2.80 -1.97 -8.80
N PHE A 170 2.77 -1.03 -7.85
CA PHE A 170 2.11 -1.19 -6.56
C PHE A 170 0.86 -0.30 -6.43
N ALA A 171 0.90 1.01 -6.70
CA ALA A 171 -0.24 1.90 -6.48
C ALA A 171 -1.40 1.65 -7.47
N ASP A 172 -1.14 1.32 -8.74
CA ASP A 172 -2.23 0.98 -9.66
C ASP A 172 -2.90 -0.35 -9.28
N ARG A 173 -2.18 -1.24 -8.58
CA ARG A 173 -2.63 -2.57 -8.17
C ARG A 173 -3.21 -2.60 -6.77
N LEU A 174 -2.82 -1.67 -5.92
CA LEU A 174 -3.30 -1.52 -4.55
C LEU A 174 -4.58 -0.70 -4.56
N GLY A 175 -5.59 -1.17 -3.85
CA GLY A 175 -6.84 -0.47 -3.69
C GLY A 175 -7.50 -0.77 -2.35
N PRO A 176 -8.58 -0.05 -2.01
CA PRO A 176 -9.42 -0.38 -0.87
C PRO A 176 -10.14 -1.73 -1.08
N HIS A 177 -10.44 -2.41 0.01
CA HIS A 177 -11.21 -3.68 0.01
C HIS A 177 -12.42 -3.60 0.94
N GLU A 178 -12.17 -3.49 2.24
CA GLU A 178 -13.19 -3.21 3.26
C GLU A 178 -13.00 -1.80 3.83
N PRO A 179 -13.96 -1.24 4.60
CA PRO A 179 -13.82 0.08 5.21
C PRO A 179 -12.57 0.22 6.09
N VAL A 180 -12.00 1.42 6.12
CA VAL A 180 -10.82 1.77 6.93
C VAL A 180 -11.21 2.86 7.89
N TYR A 181 -11.21 2.57 9.19
CA TYR A 181 -11.76 3.48 10.19
C TYR A 181 -11.11 3.30 11.56
N PHE A 182 -11.29 4.33 12.40
CA PHE A 182 -11.07 4.29 13.84
C PHE A 182 -12.26 4.93 14.53
N ILE A 183 -12.92 4.19 15.42
CA ILE A 183 -14.11 4.63 16.14
C ILE A 183 -14.00 4.29 17.63
N TYR A 184 -14.64 5.09 18.46
CA TYR A 184 -14.63 5.01 19.91
C TYR A 184 -16.06 5.09 20.46
N GLY A 185 -16.35 4.35 21.52
CA GLY A 185 -17.61 4.38 22.25
C GLY A 185 -17.40 4.35 23.77
N SER A 186 -18.49 4.48 24.51
CA SER A 186 -18.47 4.54 25.97
C SER A 186 -18.41 3.18 26.66
N GLU A 187 -18.56 2.08 25.91
CA GLU A 187 -18.63 0.73 26.44
C GLU A 187 -17.44 -0.11 25.96
N GLY A 188 -16.84 -0.86 26.88
CA GLY A 188 -15.70 -1.74 26.61
C GLY A 188 -16.06 -2.90 25.68
N PRO A 189 -15.21 -3.29 24.72
CA PRO A 189 -13.96 -2.63 24.32
C PRO A 189 -14.22 -1.28 23.65
N ALA A 190 -13.69 -0.20 24.21
CA ALA A 190 -14.12 1.16 23.89
C ALA A 190 -13.79 1.56 22.45
N ALA A 191 -12.62 1.17 21.92
CA ALA A 191 -12.21 1.49 20.56
C ALA A 191 -12.30 0.28 19.62
N LYS A 192 -12.62 0.55 18.36
CA LYS A 192 -12.59 -0.41 17.26
C LYS A 192 -11.94 0.26 16.05
N PHE A 193 -11.00 -0.43 15.41
CA PHE A 193 -10.45 0.05 14.15
C PHE A 193 -10.28 -1.09 13.16
N GLN A 194 -10.23 -0.71 11.88
CA GLN A 194 -10.03 -1.62 10.78
C GLN A 194 -9.08 -1.01 9.76
N LEU A 195 -8.14 -1.82 9.29
CA LEU A 195 -7.28 -1.55 8.15
C LEU A 195 -7.58 -2.59 7.09
N SER A 196 -7.72 -2.18 5.84
CA SER A 196 -8.03 -3.10 4.75
C SER A 196 -7.48 -2.61 3.43
N PHE A 197 -6.93 -3.53 2.66
CA PHE A 197 -6.50 -3.28 1.28
C PHE A 197 -6.65 -4.54 0.44
N LYS A 198 -6.70 -4.35 -0.88
CA LYS A 198 -6.51 -5.41 -1.88
C LYS A 198 -5.41 -5.04 -2.85
N TYR A 199 -4.72 -6.06 -3.32
CA TYR A 199 -3.64 -5.99 -4.27
C TYR A 199 -3.94 -6.91 -5.45
N ARG A 200 -4.08 -6.33 -6.63
CA ARG A 200 -4.38 -7.07 -7.86
C ARG A 200 -3.15 -7.84 -8.35
N LEU A 201 -3.24 -9.17 -8.31
CA LEU A 201 -2.18 -10.07 -8.74
C LEU A 201 -2.17 -10.25 -10.25
N LEU A 202 -3.34 -10.60 -10.82
CA LEU A 202 -3.50 -10.92 -12.24
C LEU A 202 -4.73 -10.22 -12.82
N ARG A 203 -4.68 -9.90 -14.11
CA ARG A 203 -5.83 -9.49 -14.92
C ARG A 203 -5.95 -10.49 -16.06
N PHE A 204 -7.10 -11.17 -16.18
CA PHE A 204 -7.27 -12.25 -17.15
C PHE A 204 -7.70 -11.76 -18.54
N THR A 205 -8.24 -10.54 -18.64
CA THR A 205 -8.68 -9.97 -19.92
C THR A 205 -7.99 -8.64 -20.17
N GLU A 206 -7.10 -8.63 -21.16
CA GLU A 206 -6.70 -7.46 -21.92
C GLU A 206 -7.53 -7.43 -23.22
N VAL A 207 -7.79 -6.26 -23.80
CA VAL A 207 -8.23 -6.02 -25.20
C VAL A 207 -9.71 -5.68 -25.49
N ASP A 208 -10.71 -5.86 -24.62
CA ASP A 208 -12.10 -5.47 -24.98
C ASP A 208 -12.87 -4.79 -23.84
N THR A 209 -13.23 -3.51 -24.03
CA THR A 209 -14.03 -2.71 -23.09
C THR A 209 -15.47 -3.19 -22.97
N SER A 210 -15.91 -4.11 -23.85
CA SER A 210 -17.26 -4.70 -23.80
C SER A 210 -17.36 -5.95 -22.92
N ARG A 211 -16.23 -6.53 -22.48
CA ARG A 211 -16.22 -7.77 -21.68
C ARG A 211 -16.04 -7.49 -20.18
N MET A 212 -16.57 -8.37 -19.35
CA MET A 212 -16.38 -8.29 -17.89
C MET A 212 -14.90 -8.28 -17.53
N ALA A 213 -14.50 -7.32 -16.68
CA ALA A 213 -13.16 -7.23 -16.15
C ALA A 213 -12.96 -8.33 -15.11
N ARG A 214 -12.03 -9.25 -15.38
CA ARG A 214 -11.74 -10.40 -14.51
C ARG A 214 -10.35 -10.27 -13.92
N THR A 215 -10.25 -10.36 -12.60
CA THR A 215 -8.98 -10.19 -11.89
C THR A 215 -8.83 -11.22 -10.77
N LEU A 216 -7.57 -11.54 -10.46
CA LEU A 216 -7.19 -12.26 -9.26
C LEU A 216 -6.50 -11.27 -8.31
N GLN A 217 -6.91 -11.22 -7.05
CA GLN A 217 -6.46 -10.24 -6.08
C GLN A 217 -6.13 -10.94 -4.75
N PHE A 218 -5.13 -10.42 -4.05
CA PHE A 218 -4.90 -10.72 -2.64
C PHE A 218 -5.47 -9.58 -1.82
N ALA A 219 -6.29 -9.85 -0.81
CA ALA A 219 -6.71 -8.83 0.14
C ALA A 219 -6.28 -9.18 1.56
N PHE A 220 -6.17 -8.15 2.38
CA PHE A 220 -5.87 -8.29 3.79
C PHE A 220 -6.68 -7.27 4.57
N THR A 221 -7.47 -7.76 5.51
CA THR A 221 -8.17 -6.94 6.49
C THR A 221 -7.66 -7.29 7.88
N GLN A 222 -7.36 -6.27 8.69
CA GLN A 222 -7.09 -6.42 10.11
C GLN A 222 -8.11 -5.60 10.88
N ARG A 223 -8.75 -6.22 11.87
CA ARG A 223 -9.73 -5.56 12.73
C ARG A 223 -9.36 -5.77 14.18
N SER A 224 -9.26 -4.70 14.95
CA SER A 224 -8.90 -4.75 16.36
C SER A 224 -9.99 -4.10 17.22
N LEU A 225 -10.33 -4.77 18.32
CA LEU A 225 -11.08 -4.20 19.43
C LEU A 225 -10.08 -3.88 20.54
N TRP A 226 -10.09 -2.64 21.00
CA TRP A 226 -9.14 -2.11 21.94
C TRP A 226 -9.86 -1.65 23.21
N ASP A 227 -9.55 -2.32 24.32
CA ASP A 227 -10.03 -1.95 25.63
C ASP A 227 -9.15 -0.81 26.18
N LEU A 228 -9.47 0.42 25.79
CA LEU A 228 -8.73 1.61 26.22
C LEU A 228 -8.91 1.92 27.70
N ASP A 229 -10.07 1.56 28.27
CA ASP A 229 -10.43 1.83 29.66
C ASP A 229 -9.90 0.75 30.63
N GLY A 230 -9.46 -0.40 30.10
CA GLY A 230 -8.84 -1.48 30.87
C GLY A 230 -7.45 -1.14 31.42
N GLU A 231 -7.00 -1.91 32.41
CA GLU A 231 -5.67 -1.74 33.02
C GLU A 231 -4.55 -1.93 31.98
N SER A 232 -3.71 -0.90 31.80
CA SER A 232 -2.68 -0.82 30.74
C SER A 232 -3.22 -0.77 29.31
N SER A 233 -4.53 -0.53 29.14
CA SER A 233 -5.20 -0.36 27.85
C SER A 233 -4.88 -1.47 26.84
N PRO A 234 -5.19 -2.76 27.12
CA PRO A 234 -4.79 -3.87 26.27
C PRO A 234 -5.70 -4.02 25.03
N PHE A 235 -5.17 -4.62 23.97
CA PHE A 235 -6.01 -5.12 22.89
C PHE A 235 -6.86 -6.29 23.40
N TYR A 236 -8.18 -6.14 23.29
CA TYR A 236 -9.14 -7.19 23.64
C TYR A 236 -9.05 -8.34 22.62
N ASP A 237 -9.17 -8.02 21.34
CA ASP A 237 -9.03 -8.98 20.25
C ASP A 237 -8.49 -8.31 18.98
N THR A 238 -7.82 -9.09 18.13
CA THR A 238 -7.38 -8.63 16.81
C THR A 238 -7.54 -9.78 15.82
N SER A 239 -8.36 -9.58 14.81
CA SER A 239 -8.59 -10.54 13.73
C SER A 239 -7.74 -10.19 12.51
N TYR A 240 -7.00 -11.17 11.99
CA TYR A 240 -6.22 -11.11 10.77
C TYR A 240 -6.96 -11.89 9.67
N MET A 241 -7.33 -11.20 8.58
CA MET A 241 -8.19 -11.73 7.52
C MET A 241 -7.56 -11.61 6.13
N PRO A 242 -6.61 -12.48 5.76
CA PRO A 242 -6.14 -12.57 4.38
C PRO A 242 -7.17 -13.29 3.49
N GLU A 243 -7.28 -12.83 2.25
CA GLU A 243 -8.20 -13.37 1.25
C GLU A 243 -7.52 -13.50 -0.12
N LEU A 244 -7.85 -14.57 -0.85
CA LEU A 244 -7.56 -14.70 -2.28
C LEU A 244 -8.88 -14.60 -3.05
N ILE A 245 -8.96 -13.60 -3.92
CA ILE A 245 -10.20 -13.12 -4.51
C ILE A 245 -10.14 -13.26 -6.03
N TYR A 246 -11.14 -13.89 -6.60
CA TYR A 246 -11.52 -13.74 -7.99
C TYR A 246 -12.66 -12.73 -8.11
N GLU A 247 -12.46 -11.67 -8.90
CA GLU A 247 -13.45 -10.60 -9.09
C GLU A 247 -13.79 -10.48 -10.57
N SER A 248 -15.09 -10.42 -10.89
CA SER A 248 -15.61 -10.26 -12.24
C SER A 248 -16.62 -9.12 -12.26
N LEU A 249 -16.22 -7.95 -12.78
CA LEU A 249 -17.01 -6.73 -12.78
C LEU A 249 -17.64 -6.46 -14.15
N THR A 250 -18.86 -5.93 -14.13
CA THR A 250 -19.54 -5.41 -15.33
C THR A 250 -18.77 -4.21 -15.87
N PRO A 251 -18.52 -4.11 -17.19
CA PRO A 251 -17.86 -2.94 -17.76
C PRO A 251 -18.81 -1.75 -17.78
N LYS A 252 -18.30 -0.57 -17.41
CA LYS A 252 -18.97 0.74 -17.49
C LYS A 252 -20.42 0.72 -16.99
N PRO A 253 -20.68 0.23 -15.76
CA PRO A 253 -22.04 0.16 -15.23
C PRO A 253 -22.71 1.53 -15.10
N GLU A 254 -21.92 2.61 -14.98
CA GLU A 254 -22.37 4.01 -14.94
C GLU A 254 -22.98 4.51 -16.26
N GLU A 255 -22.59 3.94 -17.41
CA GLU A 255 -23.16 4.31 -18.72
C GLU A 255 -24.56 3.69 -18.95
N LYS A 256 -25.02 2.83 -18.04
CA LYS A 256 -26.33 2.17 -18.12
C LYS A 256 -27.39 2.99 -17.39
N ASP A 257 -28.27 3.61 -18.15
CA ASP A 257 -29.45 4.32 -17.62
C ASP A 257 -30.58 3.33 -17.28
N THR A 258 -30.33 2.47 -16.29
CA THR A 258 -31.28 1.44 -15.87
C THR A 258 -31.52 1.49 -14.38
N TRP A 259 -32.79 1.32 -13.96
CA TRP A 259 -33.17 1.29 -12.54
C TRP A 259 -32.56 0.12 -11.75
N PHE A 260 -32.09 -0.93 -12.45
CA PHE A 260 -31.41 -2.09 -11.91
C PHE A 260 -30.14 -2.37 -12.71
N THR A 261 -29.01 -2.54 -12.00
CA THR A 261 -27.71 -2.84 -12.61
C THR A 261 -27.00 -3.93 -11.81
N TRP A 262 -26.62 -5.03 -12.48
CA TRP A 262 -25.69 -5.99 -11.90
C TRP A 262 -24.25 -5.49 -12.05
N LEU A 263 -23.56 -5.24 -10.94
CA LEU A 263 -22.20 -4.70 -10.93
C LEU A 263 -21.13 -5.79 -11.07
N GLY A 264 -21.50 -7.05 -10.85
CA GLY A 264 -20.62 -8.20 -10.96
C GLY A 264 -20.65 -9.05 -9.71
N TYR A 265 -19.59 -9.81 -9.50
CA TYR A 265 -19.43 -10.64 -8.32
C TYR A 265 -17.97 -10.82 -7.93
N GLN A 266 -17.80 -11.13 -6.65
CA GLN A 266 -16.57 -11.58 -6.05
C GLN A 266 -16.75 -13.02 -5.57
N ALA A 267 -15.74 -13.85 -5.72
CA ALA A 267 -15.66 -15.15 -5.07
C ALA A 267 -14.26 -15.33 -4.54
N GLY A 268 -14.10 -15.93 -3.37
CA GLY A 268 -12.79 -16.01 -2.75
C GLY A 268 -12.64 -17.08 -1.70
N PHE A 269 -11.38 -17.39 -1.40
CA PHE A 269 -10.98 -18.09 -0.20
C PHE A 269 -10.58 -17.05 0.85
N LYS A 270 -11.05 -17.24 2.08
CA LYS A 270 -10.80 -16.35 3.21
C LYS A 270 -10.31 -17.17 4.40
N HIS A 271 -9.26 -16.66 5.03
CA HIS A 271 -8.86 -17.08 6.37
C HIS A 271 -9.19 -15.95 7.35
N GLU A 272 -9.59 -16.29 8.57
CA GLU A 272 -9.70 -15.35 9.69
C GLU A 272 -9.15 -16.03 10.94
N SER A 273 -8.21 -15.40 11.62
CA SER A 273 -7.71 -15.86 12.92
C SER A 273 -7.42 -14.70 13.85
N ASN A 274 -7.40 -14.97 15.16
CA ASN A 274 -7.07 -13.94 16.15
C ASN A 274 -5.56 -13.86 16.49
N GLY A 275 -4.73 -14.69 15.86
CA GLY A 275 -3.28 -14.73 16.09
C GLY A 275 -2.87 -15.15 17.50
N ARG A 276 -3.77 -15.76 18.28
CA ARG A 276 -3.49 -16.27 19.63
C ARG A 276 -3.22 -17.78 19.61
N ASP A 277 -2.61 -18.28 20.67
CA ASP A 277 -2.37 -19.70 20.92
C ASP A 277 -3.25 -20.25 22.06
N GLY A 278 -3.24 -21.57 22.21
CA GLY A 278 -3.91 -22.26 23.32
C GLY A 278 -5.44 -22.09 23.33
N PRO A 279 -6.09 -22.12 24.51
CA PRO A 279 -7.56 -22.14 24.63
C PRO A 279 -8.28 -20.90 24.08
N VAL A 280 -7.56 -19.79 23.92
CA VAL A 280 -8.07 -18.52 23.38
C VAL A 280 -7.83 -18.39 21.87
N SER A 281 -7.11 -19.33 21.26
CA SER A 281 -6.93 -19.38 19.81
C SER A 281 -8.26 -19.55 19.10
N ARG A 282 -8.47 -18.78 18.04
CA ARG A 282 -9.63 -18.90 17.17
C ARG A 282 -9.18 -18.77 15.73
N SER A 283 -9.68 -19.65 14.88
CA SER A 283 -9.38 -19.66 13.46
C SER A 283 -10.51 -20.25 12.63
N VAL A 284 -10.65 -19.76 11.40
CA VAL A 284 -11.61 -20.27 10.45
C VAL A 284 -11.12 -20.04 9.03
N ASN A 285 -11.31 -21.05 8.18
CA ASN A 285 -11.17 -20.92 6.75
C ASN A 285 -12.55 -21.05 6.11
N GLY A 286 -12.75 -20.34 5.00
CA GLY A 286 -13.99 -20.43 4.25
C GLY A 286 -13.83 -20.03 2.80
N VAL A 287 -14.83 -20.39 2.01
CA VAL A 287 -15.01 -19.90 0.64
C VAL A 287 -16.31 -19.12 0.57
N TYR A 288 -16.36 -18.10 -0.28
CA TYR A 288 -17.55 -17.28 -0.42
C TYR A 288 -17.82 -16.85 -1.86
N VAL A 289 -19.06 -16.45 -2.11
CA VAL A 289 -19.49 -15.71 -3.29
C VAL A 289 -20.34 -14.51 -2.87
N ARG A 290 -20.05 -13.36 -3.47
CA ARG A 290 -20.61 -12.04 -3.12
C ARG A 290 -20.94 -11.28 -4.42
N PRO A 291 -22.11 -11.49 -5.04
CA PRO A 291 -22.59 -10.63 -6.11
C PRO A 291 -23.02 -9.25 -5.60
N VAL A 292 -23.00 -8.26 -6.49
CA VAL A 292 -23.40 -6.88 -6.17
C VAL A 292 -24.48 -6.43 -7.15
N PHE A 293 -25.61 -6.00 -6.60
CA PHE A 293 -26.74 -5.44 -7.35
C PHE A 293 -26.95 -3.99 -6.95
N ALA A 294 -27.11 -3.10 -7.92
CA ALA A 294 -27.42 -1.70 -7.71
C ALA A 294 -28.84 -1.39 -8.19
N PHE A 295 -29.56 -0.59 -7.41
CA PHE A 295 -30.87 -0.07 -7.74
C PHE A 295 -30.83 1.46 -7.69
N GLY A 296 -31.34 2.13 -8.73
CA GLY A 296 -31.21 3.56 -8.92
C GLY A 296 -29.95 3.95 -9.70
N HIS A 297 -29.72 5.26 -9.86
CA HIS A 297 -28.61 5.80 -10.65
C HIS A 297 -27.33 5.83 -9.81
N LEU A 298 -26.23 5.25 -10.32
CA LEU A 298 -24.96 5.14 -9.59
C LEU A 298 -24.34 6.51 -9.26
N ASP A 299 -24.57 7.52 -10.08
CA ASP A 299 -24.13 8.91 -9.84
C ASP A 299 -25.06 9.68 -8.88
N GLY A 300 -26.22 9.10 -8.56
CA GLY A 300 -27.24 9.66 -7.68
C GLY A 300 -27.44 8.82 -6.42
N TRP A 301 -28.63 8.95 -5.84
CA TRP A 301 -29.06 8.06 -4.78
C TRP A 301 -29.25 6.66 -5.35
N HIS A 302 -28.59 5.69 -4.72
CA HIS A 302 -28.68 4.29 -5.09
C HIS A 302 -28.71 3.40 -3.86
N LEU A 303 -29.28 2.21 -4.05
CA LEU A 303 -29.23 1.11 -3.09
C LEU A 303 -28.35 0.01 -3.68
N LEU A 304 -27.26 -0.33 -2.99
CA LEU A 304 -26.52 -1.55 -3.25
C LEU A 304 -27.08 -2.68 -2.39
N VAL A 305 -27.30 -3.84 -3.00
CA VAL A 305 -27.69 -5.08 -2.35
C VAL A 305 -26.59 -6.10 -2.61
N VAL A 306 -25.95 -6.56 -1.55
CA VAL A 306 -24.75 -7.39 -1.58
C VAL A 306 -24.97 -8.61 -0.70
N PRO A 307 -25.63 -9.67 -1.22
CA PRO A 307 -25.70 -10.93 -0.51
C PRO A 307 -24.34 -11.63 -0.63
N GLU A 308 -23.85 -12.14 0.49
CA GLU A 308 -22.67 -12.99 0.58
C GLU A 308 -23.11 -14.36 1.10
N LEU A 309 -22.80 -15.41 0.34
CA LEU A 309 -22.97 -16.80 0.78
C LEU A 309 -21.59 -17.39 0.98
N PHE A 310 -21.40 -18.10 2.09
CA PHE A 310 -20.10 -18.68 2.43
C PHE A 310 -20.24 -20.07 3.06
N GLU A 311 -19.19 -20.87 2.89
CA GLU A 311 -19.07 -22.20 3.47
C GLU A 311 -17.74 -22.32 4.21
N TYR A 312 -17.74 -23.06 5.32
CA TYR A 312 -16.53 -23.32 6.09
C TYR A 312 -15.70 -24.43 5.44
N VAL A 313 -14.40 -24.22 5.35
CA VAL A 313 -13.45 -25.19 4.82
C VAL A 313 -12.51 -25.61 5.92
N ASP A 314 -12.10 -26.88 5.91
CA ASP A 314 -11.30 -27.50 6.97
C ASP A 314 -12.04 -27.61 8.32
N THR A 315 -11.36 -28.13 9.34
CA THR A 315 -11.92 -28.29 10.68
C THR A 315 -12.07 -26.93 11.38
N LEU A 316 -13.13 -26.80 12.17
CA LEU A 316 -13.34 -25.68 13.09
C LEU A 316 -12.86 -26.04 14.50
N GLU A 317 -11.73 -26.72 14.65
CA GLU A 317 -11.29 -27.28 15.94
C GLU A 317 -11.28 -26.25 17.08
N ASP A 318 -10.80 -25.04 16.80
CA ASP A 318 -10.74 -23.92 17.76
C ASP A 318 -12.12 -23.32 18.11
N ASN A 319 -13.13 -23.55 17.27
CA ASN A 319 -14.46 -22.92 17.36
C ASN A 319 -15.54 -23.73 16.63
N ARG A 320 -15.79 -24.96 17.13
CA ARG A 320 -16.59 -26.01 16.45
C ARG A 320 -18.03 -25.63 16.12
N ASP A 321 -18.60 -24.72 16.89
CA ASP A 321 -19.98 -24.24 16.81
C ASP A 321 -20.08 -22.79 16.31
N LEU A 322 -19.02 -22.26 15.68
CA LEU A 322 -19.04 -20.92 15.07
C LEU A 322 -20.24 -20.69 14.14
N LYS A 323 -20.60 -21.73 13.36
CA LYS A 323 -21.77 -21.73 12.46
C LYS A 323 -23.10 -21.49 13.19
N ASP A 324 -23.19 -21.82 14.47
CA ASP A 324 -24.40 -21.60 15.28
C ASP A 324 -24.60 -20.11 15.60
N TYR A 325 -23.59 -19.27 15.36
CA TYR A 325 -23.61 -17.82 15.60
C TYR A 325 -23.45 -17.00 14.31
N ARG A 326 -22.63 -17.47 13.35
CA ARG A 326 -22.38 -16.77 12.08
C ARG A 326 -23.20 -17.29 10.89
N GLY A 327 -23.70 -18.53 10.96
CA GLY A 327 -24.43 -19.18 9.87
C GLY A 327 -23.61 -19.31 8.60
N TYR A 328 -24.24 -19.08 7.46
CA TYR A 328 -23.69 -19.35 6.12
C TYR A 328 -23.95 -18.21 5.13
N GLY A 329 -24.44 -17.08 5.63
CA GLY A 329 -24.80 -15.96 4.78
C GLY A 329 -24.79 -14.63 5.53
N ARG A 330 -24.46 -13.57 4.78
CA ARG A 330 -24.46 -12.19 5.21
C ARG A 330 -25.15 -11.36 4.13
N LEU A 331 -25.95 -10.38 4.52
CA LEU A 331 -26.57 -9.42 3.62
C LEU A 331 -26.08 -8.02 3.98
N THR A 332 -25.48 -7.33 3.00
CA THR A 332 -25.14 -5.93 3.12
C THR A 332 -26.01 -5.09 2.20
N LEU A 333 -26.59 -4.03 2.75
CA LEU A 333 -27.37 -3.02 2.05
C LEU A 333 -26.66 -1.68 2.19
N VAL A 334 -26.46 -0.95 1.11
CA VAL A 334 -25.84 0.39 1.15
C VAL A 334 -26.76 1.39 0.49
N LEU A 335 -27.31 2.32 1.25
CA LEU A 335 -28.14 3.41 0.75
C LEU A 335 -27.37 4.73 0.86
N GLY A 336 -27.05 5.35 -0.27
CA GLY A 336 -26.26 6.57 -0.26
C GLY A 336 -26.10 7.22 -1.61
N ARG A 337 -25.24 8.24 -1.64
CA ARG A 337 -24.74 8.92 -2.84
C ARG A 337 -23.23 9.09 -2.72
N ASN A 338 -22.51 9.02 -3.85
CA ASN A 338 -21.04 8.97 -3.89
C ASN A 338 -20.35 10.14 -3.15
N ASP A 339 -20.93 11.34 -3.20
CA ASP A 339 -20.39 12.57 -2.60
C ASP A 339 -21.14 13.01 -1.31
N GLY A 340 -22.11 12.20 -0.86
CA GLY A 340 -23.05 12.53 0.23
C GLY A 340 -23.00 11.53 1.38
N PRO A 341 -23.95 11.61 2.33
CA PRO A 341 -24.08 10.60 3.38
C PRO A 341 -24.41 9.21 2.81
N SER A 342 -23.99 8.17 3.53
CA SER A 342 -24.31 6.78 3.20
C SER A 342 -24.63 6.01 4.48
N LEU A 343 -25.66 5.17 4.42
CA LEU A 343 -26.03 4.22 5.45
C LEU A 343 -25.77 2.80 4.92
N MET A 344 -24.85 2.08 5.56
CA MET A 344 -24.63 0.67 5.32
C MET A 344 -25.25 -0.16 6.45
N ALA A 345 -26.08 -1.13 6.09
CA ALA A 345 -26.67 -2.09 7.01
C ALA A 345 -26.19 -3.49 6.66
N THR A 346 -25.52 -4.16 7.58
CA THR A 346 -25.05 -5.54 7.42
C THR A 346 -25.74 -6.44 8.41
N ALA A 347 -26.34 -7.54 7.94
CA ALA A 347 -27.03 -8.50 8.77
C ALA A 347 -26.59 -9.93 8.46
N TRP A 348 -26.51 -10.77 9.48
CA TRP A 348 -26.30 -12.22 9.37
C TRP A 348 -27.00 -12.92 10.52
N ALA A 349 -27.12 -14.24 10.45
CA ALA A 349 -27.68 -15.04 11.53
C ALA A 349 -26.97 -16.38 11.66
N GLY A 350 -27.00 -16.97 12.86
CA GLY A 350 -26.60 -18.35 13.07
C GLY A 350 -27.34 -19.35 12.17
N LYS A 351 -26.81 -20.57 12.00
CA LYS A 351 -27.34 -21.59 11.07
C LYS A 351 -28.84 -21.87 11.23
N ASP A 352 -29.36 -21.75 12.45
CA ASP A 352 -30.77 -22.04 12.80
C ASP A 352 -31.63 -20.76 12.78
N PHE A 353 -31.07 -19.63 12.31
CA PHE A 353 -31.68 -18.29 12.25
C PHE A 353 -32.15 -17.71 13.60
N ASN A 354 -31.79 -18.34 14.73
CA ASN A 354 -32.16 -17.92 16.08
C ASN A 354 -31.17 -16.93 16.73
N ARG A 355 -30.02 -16.68 16.10
CA ARG A 355 -28.98 -15.76 16.56
C ARG A 355 -28.70 -14.70 15.51
N GLY A 356 -29.60 -13.72 15.40
CA GLY A 356 -29.46 -12.60 14.47
C GLY A 356 -28.41 -11.60 14.94
N THR A 357 -27.71 -11.00 13.98
CA THR A 357 -26.78 -9.91 14.21
C THR A 357 -26.97 -8.83 13.15
N VAL A 358 -26.90 -7.58 13.57
CA VAL A 358 -26.99 -6.41 12.69
C VAL A 358 -25.88 -5.41 13.03
N GLN A 359 -25.31 -4.79 12.01
CA GLN A 359 -24.43 -3.65 12.10
C GLN A 359 -24.97 -2.54 11.19
N LEU A 360 -25.04 -1.32 11.71
CA LEU A 360 -25.42 -0.12 10.97
C LEU A 360 -24.25 0.86 10.99
N ASP A 361 -23.81 1.31 9.82
CA ASP A 361 -22.71 2.24 9.63
C ASP A 361 -23.23 3.49 8.90
N LEU A 362 -23.36 4.59 9.63
CA LEU A 362 -23.72 5.89 9.07
C LEU A 362 -22.45 6.70 8.81
N THR A 363 -22.20 7.05 7.55
CA THR A 363 -21.07 7.89 7.14
C THR A 363 -21.53 9.24 6.63
N TYR A 364 -20.80 10.29 6.99
CA TYR A 364 -21.00 11.65 6.48
C TYR A 364 -19.67 12.27 6.02
N PRO A 365 -19.55 12.77 4.78
CA PRO A 365 -18.29 13.31 4.27
C PRO A 365 -17.90 14.60 5.00
N ILE A 366 -16.67 14.64 5.52
CA ILE A 366 -16.07 15.81 6.15
C ILE A 366 -15.10 16.43 5.13
N ARG A 367 -15.34 17.70 4.78
CA ARG A 367 -14.42 18.48 3.93
C ARG A 367 -13.74 19.53 4.79
N THR A 368 -12.42 19.43 4.94
CA THR A 368 -11.60 20.43 5.64
C THR A 368 -10.42 20.83 4.78
N LYS A 369 -9.98 22.09 4.89
CA LYS A 369 -8.81 22.60 4.16
C LYS A 369 -7.49 21.92 4.58
N LEU A 370 -7.48 21.26 5.74
CA LEU A 370 -6.31 20.58 6.31
C LEU A 370 -6.09 19.17 5.75
N LEU A 371 -7.14 18.50 5.27
CA LEU A 371 -7.09 17.13 4.75
C LEU A 371 -7.32 17.22 3.24
N ASN A 372 -6.31 16.82 2.46
CA ASN A 372 -6.38 16.79 1.00
C ASN A 372 -6.88 15.44 0.45
N PHE A 373 -7.56 14.64 1.28
CA PHE A 373 -8.14 13.35 0.92
C PHE A 373 -9.54 13.20 1.54
N GLU A 374 -10.36 12.31 0.96
CA GLU A 374 -11.72 12.07 1.46
C GLU A 374 -11.71 11.48 2.86
N THR A 375 -12.47 12.08 3.76
CA THR A 375 -12.60 11.67 5.16
C THR A 375 -14.06 11.70 5.53
N TYR A 376 -14.50 10.75 6.35
CA TYR A 376 -15.89 10.59 6.73
C TYR A 376 -16.01 10.57 8.25
N LEU A 377 -17.00 11.26 8.80
CA LEU A 377 -17.52 10.92 10.12
C LEU A 377 -18.20 9.56 10.00
N LEU A 378 -17.92 8.65 10.91
CA LEU A 378 -18.58 7.34 10.99
C LEU A 378 -19.26 7.22 12.37
N VAL A 379 -20.53 6.81 12.36
CA VAL A 379 -21.24 6.30 13.53
C VAL A 379 -21.64 4.85 13.24
N GLN A 380 -21.17 3.93 14.07
CA GLN A 380 -21.44 2.50 13.97
C GLN A 380 -22.28 2.03 15.15
N TYR A 381 -23.39 1.36 14.86
CA TYR A 381 -24.17 0.59 15.82
C TYR A 381 -23.99 -0.89 15.50
N PHE A 382 -23.71 -1.70 16.52
CA PHE A 382 -23.64 -3.15 16.42
C PHE A 382 -24.58 -3.77 17.45
N ASN A 383 -25.35 -4.78 17.05
CA ASN A 383 -26.15 -5.58 17.97
C ASN A 383 -26.20 -7.04 17.50
N GLY A 384 -25.69 -7.95 18.32
CA GLY A 384 -25.78 -9.40 18.10
C GLY A 384 -24.50 -10.12 18.51
N TYR A 385 -24.15 -11.17 17.78
CA TYR A 385 -23.05 -12.09 18.10
C TYR A 385 -21.87 -11.93 17.15
N GLY A 386 -20.67 -12.32 17.58
CA GLY A 386 -19.53 -12.40 16.66
C GLY A 386 -18.90 -11.06 16.29
N GLU A 387 -19.01 -10.04 17.14
CA GLU A 387 -18.29 -8.77 16.95
C GLU A 387 -16.78 -8.98 16.85
N SER A 388 -16.28 -9.87 17.70
CA SER A 388 -14.90 -10.38 17.76
C SER A 388 -14.91 -11.90 17.52
N LEU A 389 -13.80 -12.42 16.98
CA LEU A 389 -13.66 -13.86 16.82
C LEU A 389 -13.38 -14.54 18.18
N LEU A 390 -12.66 -13.90 19.09
CA LEU A 390 -12.41 -14.39 20.46
C LEU A 390 -13.73 -14.71 21.19
N SER A 391 -14.67 -13.76 21.15
CA SER A 391 -15.92 -13.80 21.91
C SER A 391 -17.14 -14.00 21.02
N TYR A 392 -17.02 -14.83 20.00
CA TYR A 392 -18.10 -15.01 19.00
C TYR A 392 -19.42 -15.54 19.57
N ARG A 393 -19.38 -16.12 20.78
CA ARG A 393 -20.54 -16.64 21.51
C ARG A 393 -21.29 -15.59 22.29
N GLU A 394 -20.64 -14.47 22.58
CA GLU A 394 -21.16 -13.41 23.42
C GLU A 394 -21.99 -12.46 22.56
N GLN A 395 -23.09 -11.99 23.14
CA GLN A 395 -23.90 -10.94 22.54
C GLN A 395 -23.34 -9.59 23.00
N SER A 396 -23.15 -8.67 22.07
CA SER A 396 -22.83 -7.28 22.36
C SER A 396 -23.81 -6.34 21.68
N GLU A 397 -24.04 -5.20 22.32
CA GLU A 397 -24.74 -4.06 21.75
C GLU A 397 -23.84 -2.84 21.98
N THR A 398 -23.39 -2.17 20.93
CA THR A 398 -22.43 -1.08 21.06
C THR A 398 -22.72 0.03 20.06
N VAL A 399 -22.46 1.28 20.49
CA VAL A 399 -22.43 2.46 19.62
C VAL A 399 -21.04 3.06 19.69
N ARG A 400 -20.41 3.26 18.54
CA ARG A 400 -19.11 3.91 18.43
C ARG A 400 -19.13 4.98 17.34
N ALA A 401 -18.38 6.05 17.53
CA ALA A 401 -18.23 7.12 16.55
C ALA A 401 -16.77 7.49 16.34
N GLY A 402 -16.45 8.00 15.16
CA GLY A 402 -15.08 8.40 14.84
C GLY A 402 -14.92 8.72 13.36
N ILE A 403 -13.76 8.35 12.81
CA ILE A 403 -13.36 8.75 11.47
C ILE A 403 -13.15 7.51 10.59
N SER A 404 -13.62 7.60 9.35
CA SER A 404 -13.35 6.66 8.29
C SER A 404 -12.60 7.34 7.13
N LEU A 405 -11.67 6.61 6.54
CA LEU A 405 -10.87 6.99 5.37
C LEU A 405 -11.40 6.32 4.09
N VAL A 406 -12.08 5.18 4.25
CA VAL A 406 -12.67 4.36 3.18
C VAL A 406 -13.98 3.82 3.72
N ARG A 407 -15.07 3.96 2.96
CA ARG A 407 -16.42 3.51 3.34
C ARG A 407 -16.98 2.45 2.41
#